data_AF-A0AA35RKR5-F1
#
_entry.id   AF-A0AA35RKR5-F1
#
_cell.length_a   1.000
_cell.length_b   1.000
_cell.length_c   1.000
_cell.angle_alpha   90.00
_cell.angle_beta   90.00
_cell.angle_gamma   90.00
#
_symmetry.space_group_name_H-M   'P 1'
#
loop_
_entity.id
_entity.type
_entity.pdbx_description
1 polymer ?
#
loop_
_entity_poly.entity_id
_entity_poly.type
_entity_poly.pdbx_seq_one_letter_code
_entity_poly.pdbx_strand_id
1 'polypeptide(L)'
;MGYDVYKLQTFKRSNSGTCIHQRPIVAVGDKVEADQVIVDGTSTENGELALGRNILCAYMPWGGHNYEDSILISETLIKEDTFTSIHIEEFEVEARETKVGPEEITRDIPNVSEQRLGQLDEEGIIRVGSVVKAGSILVGKITPKGESEYGPEEKLLRAIFGEKVKEGTGCLYLCSSWS
;
A
#
# COMPACT_ATOMS: atom_id res chain seq x y z
N MET A 1 -19.35 6.29 -40.33
CA MET A 1 -19.63 6.68 -38.93
C MET A 1 -18.57 6.01 -38.09
N GLY A 2 -17.54 6.75 -37.70
CA GLY A 2 -16.56 6.31 -36.70
C GLY A 2 -17.03 6.76 -35.33
N TYR A 3 -16.71 5.99 -34.30
CA TYR A 3 -16.87 6.38 -32.91
C TYR A 3 -15.48 6.44 -32.29
N ASP A 4 -15.24 7.44 -31.44
CA ASP A 4 -14.01 7.55 -30.67
C ASP A 4 -14.16 6.82 -29.34
N VAL A 5 -13.14 6.07 -28.94
CA VAL A 5 -13.13 5.30 -27.69
C VAL A 5 -12.03 5.84 -26.79
N TYR A 6 -12.43 6.43 -25.66
CA TYR A 6 -11.52 6.93 -24.63
C TYR A 6 -11.45 5.94 -23.47
N LYS A 7 -10.26 5.48 -23.12
CA LYS A 7 -10.02 4.60 -21.96
C LYS A 7 -9.69 5.44 -20.74
N LEU A 8 -10.49 5.32 -19.69
CA LEU A 8 -10.26 6.02 -18.43
C LEU A 8 -9.12 5.39 -17.64
N GLN A 9 -8.36 6.23 -16.95
CA GLN A 9 -7.37 5.81 -15.98
C GLN A 9 -8.01 5.67 -14.60
N THR A 10 -8.02 4.46 -14.06
CA THR A 10 -8.67 4.14 -12.79
C THR A 10 -7.64 3.65 -11.79
N PHE A 11 -7.51 4.34 -10.65
CA PHE A 11 -6.62 3.99 -9.52
C PHE A 11 -5.16 3.75 -9.92
N LYS A 12 -4.60 4.62 -10.76
CA LYS A 12 -3.18 4.57 -11.11
C LYS A 12 -2.33 5.30 -10.07
N ARG A 13 -1.14 4.80 -9.80
CA ARG A 13 -0.16 5.49 -8.96
C ARG A 13 0.46 6.67 -9.71
N SER A 14 0.62 7.81 -9.02
CA SER A 14 1.45 8.93 -9.49
C SER A 14 2.89 8.78 -9.01
N ASN A 15 3.81 9.54 -9.61
CA ASN A 15 5.22 9.55 -9.17
C ASN A 15 5.39 9.98 -7.71
N SER A 16 4.46 10.78 -7.17
CA SER A 16 4.46 11.23 -5.78
C SER A 16 3.67 10.31 -4.85
N GLY A 17 3.22 9.14 -5.32
CA GLY A 17 2.45 8.18 -4.51
C GLY A 17 0.98 8.56 -4.28
N THR A 18 0.46 9.56 -4.99
CA THR A 18 -0.97 9.91 -4.97
C THR A 18 -1.75 9.07 -5.97
N CYS A 19 -3.05 8.93 -5.77
CA CYS A 19 -3.94 8.20 -6.66
C CYS A 19 -4.40 9.06 -7.85
N ILE A 20 -4.15 8.59 -9.08
CA ILE A 20 -4.70 9.08 -10.35
C ILE A 20 -5.99 8.31 -10.66
N HIS A 21 -7.12 8.99 -10.54
CA HIS A 21 -8.44 8.41 -10.80
C HIS A 21 -9.29 9.38 -11.62
N GLN A 22 -9.67 8.93 -12.82
CA GLN A 22 -10.54 9.65 -13.72
C GLN A 22 -11.99 9.22 -13.55
N ARG A 23 -12.90 10.20 -13.46
CA ARG A 23 -14.34 9.99 -13.28
C ARG A 23 -15.12 10.64 -14.42
N PRO A 24 -15.99 9.90 -15.13
CA PRO A 24 -16.81 10.51 -16.16
C PRO A 24 -17.80 11.50 -15.52
N ILE A 25 -17.96 12.68 -16.12
CA ILE A 25 -18.93 13.70 -15.69
C ILE A 25 -20.16 13.77 -16.59
N VAL A 26 -20.16 13.01 -17.70
CA VAL A 26 -21.29 12.89 -18.63
C VAL A 26 -22.00 11.55 -18.47
N ALA A 27 -23.30 11.54 -18.76
CA ALA A 27 -24.16 10.36 -18.73
C ALA A 27 -24.44 9.84 -20.15
N VAL A 28 -24.96 8.61 -20.22
CA VAL A 28 -25.36 8.00 -21.48
C VAL A 28 -26.53 8.79 -22.07
N GLY A 29 -26.34 9.32 -23.29
CA GLY A 29 -27.34 10.10 -24.01
C GLY A 29 -27.15 11.61 -23.94
N ASP A 30 -26.17 12.10 -23.18
CA ASP A 30 -25.82 13.52 -23.17
C ASP A 30 -25.26 13.95 -24.52
N LYS A 31 -25.66 15.15 -24.96
CA LYS A 31 -25.06 15.79 -26.13
C LYS A 31 -23.80 16.52 -25.68
N VAL A 32 -22.67 16.15 -26.26
CA VAL A 32 -21.37 16.77 -26.00
C VAL A 32 -21.00 17.71 -27.14
N GLU A 33 -20.46 18.87 -26.79
CA GLU A 33 -19.89 19.81 -27.75
C GLU A 33 -18.41 19.52 -27.99
N ALA A 34 -17.85 20.08 -29.06
CA ALA A 34 -16.41 20.03 -29.29
C ALA A 34 -15.68 20.72 -28.12
N ASP A 35 -14.56 20.13 -27.69
CA ASP A 35 -13.73 20.59 -26.55
C ASP A 35 -14.40 20.57 -25.17
N GLN A 36 -15.60 20.01 -25.05
CA GLN A 36 -16.25 19.83 -23.76
C GLN A 36 -15.50 18.78 -22.91
N VAL A 37 -15.23 19.12 -21.65
CA VAL A 37 -14.71 18.15 -20.68
C VAL A 37 -15.78 17.10 -20.41
N ILE A 38 -15.43 15.83 -20.61
CA ILE A 38 -16.32 14.68 -20.40
C ILE A 38 -15.89 13.82 -19.20
N VAL A 39 -14.70 14.08 -18.67
CA VAL A 39 -14.05 13.31 -17.61
C VAL A 39 -13.28 14.26 -16.70
N ASP A 40 -13.55 14.18 -15.40
CA ASP A 40 -12.71 14.80 -14.39
C ASP A 40 -11.53 13.90 -14.05
N GLY A 41 -10.36 14.52 -13.84
CA GLY A 41 -9.19 13.87 -13.31
C GLY A 41 -9.10 13.97 -11.78
N THR A 42 -7.87 13.80 -11.29
CA THR A 42 -7.54 14.09 -9.90
C THR A 42 -7.53 15.58 -9.64
N SER A 43 -8.11 15.98 -8.52
CA SER A 43 -8.15 17.38 -8.07
C SER A 43 -8.81 18.31 -9.09
N THR A 44 -9.84 17.81 -9.79
CA THR A 44 -10.72 18.61 -10.66
C THR A 44 -12.17 18.30 -10.34
N GLU A 45 -13.02 19.31 -10.47
CA GLU A 45 -14.48 19.21 -10.34
C GLU A 45 -15.13 19.96 -11.50
N ASN A 46 -15.91 19.25 -12.32
CA ASN A 46 -16.60 19.78 -13.51
C ASN A 46 -15.67 20.52 -14.48
N GLY A 47 -14.46 19.99 -14.70
CA GLY A 47 -13.44 20.60 -15.57
C GLY A 47 -12.67 21.77 -14.95
N GLU A 48 -12.97 22.16 -13.71
CA GLU A 48 -12.22 23.19 -12.98
C GLU A 48 -11.22 22.57 -11.99
N LEU A 49 -10.13 23.29 -11.71
CA LEU A 49 -9.11 22.85 -10.76
C LEU A 49 -9.62 22.96 -9.32
N ALA A 50 -9.68 21.83 -8.62
CA ALA A 50 -10.16 21.68 -7.25
C ALA A 50 -9.12 20.96 -6.38
N LEU A 51 -8.09 21.68 -5.92
CA LEU A 51 -7.00 21.13 -5.09
C LEU A 51 -7.41 20.82 -3.65
N GLY A 52 -8.53 21.36 -3.19
CA GLY A 52 -9.00 21.23 -1.81
C GLY A 52 -10.51 21.38 -1.71
N ARG A 53 -11.01 21.63 -0.49
CA ARG A 53 -12.44 21.81 -0.21
C ARG A 53 -12.69 23.18 0.40
N ASN A 54 -13.79 23.80 0.00
CA ASN A 54 -14.29 25.01 0.64
C ASN A 54 -14.91 24.63 1.98
N ILE A 55 -14.48 25.31 3.05
CA ILE A 55 -14.97 25.07 4.42
C ILE A 55 -15.40 26.39 5.08
N LEU A 56 -16.32 26.30 6.04
CA LEU A 56 -16.68 27.43 6.89
C LEU A 56 -15.58 27.65 7.94
N CYS A 57 -14.98 28.83 7.93
CA CYS A 57 -13.92 29.21 8.87
C CYS A 57 -14.40 30.32 9.81
N ALA A 58 -14.10 30.18 11.10
CA ALA A 58 -14.33 31.21 12.11
C ALA A 58 -12.99 31.73 12.63
N TYR A 59 -12.76 33.04 12.51
CA TYR A 59 -11.54 33.69 13.01
C TYR A 59 -11.77 34.23 14.43
N MET A 60 -11.44 33.43 15.44
CA MET A 60 -11.55 33.81 16.85
C MET A 60 -10.54 33.03 17.71
N PRO A 61 -10.05 33.60 18.83
CA PRO A 61 -9.27 32.83 19.80
C PRO A 61 -10.17 31.77 20.46
N TRP A 62 -9.68 30.53 20.59
CA TRP A 62 -10.45 29.43 21.16
C TRP A 62 -9.63 28.63 22.17
N GLY A 63 -9.78 28.95 23.46
CA GLY A 63 -9.22 28.17 24.57
C GLY A 63 -7.68 28.00 24.53
N GLY A 64 -6.97 28.83 23.77
CA GLY A 64 -5.52 28.67 23.54
C GLY A 64 -5.13 27.53 22.58
N HIS A 65 -6.09 26.80 22.02
CA HIS A 65 -5.82 25.70 21.08
C HIS A 65 -5.39 26.15 19.70
N ASN A 66 -5.67 27.40 19.34
CA ASN A 66 -5.19 28.05 18.12
C ASN A 66 -4.07 29.05 18.40
N TYR A 67 -3.15 28.69 19.30
CA TYR A 67 -1.96 29.50 19.59
C TYR A 67 -0.96 29.42 18.43
N GLU A 68 -0.36 30.57 18.09
CA GLU A 68 0.55 30.75 16.94
C GLU A 68 -0.06 30.22 15.63
N ASP A 69 0.54 29.19 15.03
CA ASP A 69 0.15 28.61 13.74
C ASP A 69 -0.74 27.36 13.89
N SER A 70 -1.26 27.10 15.10
CA SER A 70 -2.11 25.94 15.35
C SER A 70 -3.52 26.15 14.79
N ILE A 71 -4.01 25.16 14.04
CA ILE A 71 -5.37 25.18 13.47
C ILE A 71 -6.26 24.20 14.24
N LEU A 72 -7.40 24.70 14.71
CA LEU A 72 -8.44 23.86 15.29
C LEU A 72 -9.42 23.42 14.20
N ILE A 73 -9.69 22.12 14.13
CA ILE A 73 -10.57 21.52 13.12
C ILE A 73 -11.77 20.90 13.81
N SER A 74 -12.97 21.07 13.23
CA SER A 74 -14.19 20.41 13.73
C SER A 74 -14.16 18.91 13.44
N GLU A 75 -14.61 18.09 14.39
CA GLU A 75 -14.79 16.65 14.21
C GLU A 75 -15.76 16.33 13.05
N THR A 76 -16.69 17.24 12.74
CA THR A 76 -17.60 17.10 11.59
C THR A 76 -16.85 16.91 10.27
N LEU A 77 -15.72 17.60 10.09
CA LEU A 77 -14.91 17.50 8.86
C LEU A 77 -14.27 16.11 8.69
N ILE A 78 -14.00 15.42 9.80
CA ILE A 78 -13.50 14.03 9.81
C ILE A 78 -14.66 13.09 9.49
N LYS A 79 -15.84 13.29 10.09
CA LYS A 79 -17.03 12.45 9.86
C LYS A 79 -17.52 12.50 8.41
N GLU A 80 -17.32 13.62 7.74
CA GLU A 80 -17.70 13.84 6.34
C GLU A 80 -16.60 13.48 5.33
N ASP A 81 -15.47 12.91 5.79
CA ASP A 81 -14.33 12.55 4.94
C ASP A 81 -13.84 13.70 4.03
N THR A 82 -13.99 14.96 4.50
CA THR A 82 -13.76 16.15 3.66
C THR A 82 -12.31 16.27 3.20
N PHE A 83 -11.37 15.90 4.08
CA PHE A 83 -9.93 15.97 3.83
C PHE A 83 -9.28 14.58 3.69
N THR A 84 -10.05 13.58 3.27
CA THR A 84 -9.53 12.22 3.07
C THR A 84 -8.85 12.10 1.69
N SER A 85 -7.63 11.59 1.65
CA SER A 85 -6.85 11.34 0.43
C SER A 85 -6.48 9.86 0.28
N ILE A 86 -6.31 9.41 -0.97
CA ILE A 86 -5.87 8.05 -1.29
C ILE A 86 -4.41 8.09 -1.75
N HIS A 87 -3.58 7.30 -1.09
CA HIS A 87 -2.17 7.11 -1.41
C HIS A 87 -1.93 5.68 -1.86
N ILE A 88 -1.07 5.51 -2.88
CA ILE A 88 -0.69 4.23 -3.45
C ILE A 88 0.81 4.08 -3.33
N GLU A 89 1.23 3.12 -2.52
CA GLU A 89 2.63 2.75 -2.34
C GLU A 89 2.96 1.49 -3.13
N GLU A 90 4.19 1.41 -3.60
CA GLU A 90 4.71 0.28 -4.37
C GLU A 90 5.87 -0.33 -3.61
N PHE A 91 5.75 -1.61 -3.31
CA PHE A 91 6.77 -2.39 -2.63
C PHE A 91 7.25 -3.47 -3.59
N GLU A 92 8.52 -3.38 -3.98
CA GLU A 92 9.14 -4.35 -4.88
C GLU A 92 10.06 -5.29 -4.08
N VAL A 93 10.00 -6.57 -4.42
CA VAL A 93 10.93 -7.58 -3.91
C VAL A 93 11.41 -8.45 -5.05
N GLU A 94 12.71 -8.73 -5.05
CA GLU A 94 13.35 -9.62 -6.00
C GLU A 94 13.97 -10.79 -5.27
N ALA A 95 13.80 -11.99 -5.82
CA ALA A 95 14.55 -13.17 -5.41
C ALA A 95 15.84 -13.24 -6.25
N ARG A 96 16.99 -13.30 -5.58
CA ARG A 96 18.31 -13.30 -6.22
C ARG A 96 19.04 -14.60 -5.95
N GLU A 97 19.95 -14.95 -6.84
CA GLU A 97 20.90 -16.03 -6.57
C GLU A 97 22.00 -15.53 -5.64
N THR A 98 22.18 -16.23 -4.53
CA THR A 98 23.31 -15.98 -3.60
C THR A 98 24.34 -17.08 -3.74
N LYS A 99 25.54 -16.86 -3.20
CA LYS A 99 26.62 -17.87 -3.18
C LYS A 99 26.25 -19.15 -2.40
N VAL A 100 25.30 -19.02 -1.47
CA VAL A 100 24.87 -20.10 -0.58
C VAL A 100 23.69 -20.87 -1.18
N GLY A 101 22.90 -20.23 -2.03
CA GLY A 101 21.81 -20.83 -2.78
C GLY A 101 20.87 -19.78 -3.38
N PRO A 102 19.91 -20.22 -4.22
CA PRO A 102 18.88 -19.33 -4.74
C PRO A 102 17.92 -18.90 -3.63
N GLU A 103 17.53 -17.63 -3.62
CA GLU A 103 16.39 -17.18 -2.81
C GLU A 103 15.09 -17.65 -3.45
N GLU A 104 14.13 -18.06 -2.63
CA GLU A 104 12.84 -18.58 -3.09
C GLU A 104 11.69 -17.74 -2.54
N ILE A 105 10.68 -17.48 -3.38
CA ILE A 105 9.42 -16.89 -2.96
C ILE A 105 8.49 -18.04 -2.62
N THR A 106 8.02 -18.10 -1.37
CA THR A 106 7.16 -19.18 -0.89
C THR A 106 6.41 -18.78 0.37
N ARG A 107 5.25 -19.43 0.57
CA ARG A 107 4.44 -19.31 1.79
C ARG A 107 5.09 -20.00 3.00
N ASP A 108 5.95 -20.99 2.79
CA ASP A 108 6.51 -21.85 3.84
C ASP A 108 7.70 -21.22 4.57
N ILE A 109 7.45 -20.14 5.32
CA ILE A 109 8.51 -19.36 5.98
C ILE A 109 8.81 -19.95 7.37
N PRO A 110 10.06 -20.34 7.66
CA PRO A 110 10.43 -20.85 8.97
C PRO A 110 10.30 -19.78 10.05
N ASN A 111 9.96 -20.19 11.28
CA ASN A 111 9.80 -19.32 12.45
C ASN A 111 8.65 -18.28 12.37
N VAL A 112 7.69 -18.45 11.46
CA VAL A 112 6.50 -17.57 11.35
C VAL A 112 5.24 -18.35 11.71
N SER A 113 4.33 -17.72 12.47
CA SER A 113 3.05 -18.34 12.84
C SER A 113 2.08 -18.43 11.65
N GLU A 114 1.29 -19.50 11.58
CA GLU A 114 0.28 -19.69 10.52
C GLU A 114 -0.74 -18.54 10.42
N GLN A 115 -1.08 -17.90 11.55
CA GLN A 115 -1.97 -16.73 11.56
C GLN A 115 -1.43 -15.57 10.71
N ARG A 116 -0.11 -15.36 10.68
CA ARG A 116 0.51 -14.31 9.86
C ARG A 116 0.58 -14.70 8.38
N LEU A 117 0.68 -16.00 8.10
CA LEU A 117 0.70 -16.56 6.74
C LEU A 117 -0.71 -16.79 6.17
N GLY A 118 -1.77 -16.51 6.94
CA GLY A 118 -3.15 -16.75 6.52
C GLY A 118 -3.62 -15.87 5.36
N GLN A 119 -2.98 -14.72 5.14
CA GLN A 119 -3.31 -13.79 4.04
C GLN A 119 -2.54 -14.10 2.74
N LEU A 120 -1.52 -14.95 2.80
CA LEU A 120 -0.73 -15.34 1.62
C LEU A 120 -1.45 -16.43 0.80
N ASP A 121 -1.23 -16.41 -0.50
CA ASP A 121 -1.61 -17.48 -1.43
C ASP A 121 -0.57 -18.62 -1.44
N GLU A 122 -0.78 -19.61 -2.30
CA GLU A 122 0.08 -20.79 -2.43
C GLU A 122 1.51 -20.44 -2.90
N GLU A 123 1.67 -19.32 -3.62
CA GLU A 123 2.96 -18.84 -4.11
C GLU A 123 3.71 -18.00 -3.08
N GLY A 124 3.07 -17.65 -1.96
CA GLY A 124 3.65 -16.80 -0.93
C GLY A 124 3.46 -15.30 -1.17
N ILE A 125 2.50 -14.92 -2.01
CA ILE A 125 2.12 -13.55 -2.33
C ILE A 125 0.81 -13.21 -1.60
N ILE A 126 0.66 -11.97 -1.13
CA ILE A 126 -0.58 -11.55 -0.50
C ILE A 126 -1.73 -11.44 -1.52
N ARG A 127 -2.92 -11.91 -1.12
CA ARG A 127 -4.11 -11.86 -1.97
C ARG A 127 -4.57 -10.42 -2.20
N VAL A 128 -4.96 -10.10 -3.43
CA VAL A 128 -5.55 -8.81 -3.80
C VAL A 128 -6.82 -8.56 -2.96
N GLY A 129 -6.94 -7.37 -2.38
CA GLY A 129 -8.05 -6.99 -1.50
C GLY A 129 -7.87 -7.34 -0.03
N SER A 130 -6.72 -7.91 0.37
CA SER A 130 -6.40 -8.13 1.78
C SER A 130 -6.14 -6.82 2.51
N VAL A 131 -6.66 -6.70 3.74
CA VAL A 131 -6.32 -5.58 4.62
C VAL A 131 -4.99 -5.89 5.31
N VAL A 132 -4.00 -5.02 5.07
CA VAL A 132 -2.66 -5.12 5.67
C VAL A 132 -2.47 -4.09 6.76
N LYS A 133 -1.63 -4.42 7.72
CA LYS A 133 -1.17 -3.50 8.76
C LYS A 133 0.35 -3.50 8.80
N ALA A 134 0.91 -2.58 9.58
CA ALA A 134 2.33 -2.63 9.90
C ALA A 134 2.70 -4.01 10.47
N GLY A 135 3.74 -4.62 9.91
CA GLY A 135 4.15 -5.98 10.26
C GLY A 135 3.41 -7.12 9.56
N SER A 136 2.46 -6.83 8.67
CA SER A 136 1.93 -7.83 7.73
C SER A 136 3.00 -8.22 6.70
N ILE A 137 3.00 -9.50 6.31
CA ILE A 137 3.89 -10.04 5.28
C ILE A 137 3.21 -9.88 3.93
N LEU A 138 3.82 -9.11 3.03
CA LEU A 138 3.30 -8.90 1.67
C LEU A 138 3.76 -9.99 0.72
N VAL A 139 5.02 -10.40 0.84
CA VAL A 139 5.63 -11.47 0.04
C VAL A 139 6.55 -12.27 0.95
N GLY A 140 6.40 -13.60 0.93
CA GLY A 140 7.24 -14.54 1.64
C GLY A 140 8.51 -14.83 0.87
N LYS A 141 9.66 -14.38 1.37
CA LYS A 141 10.97 -14.63 0.77
C LYS A 141 11.87 -15.39 1.74
N ILE A 142 12.46 -16.48 1.26
CA ILE A 142 13.40 -17.30 2.01
C ILE A 142 14.79 -17.17 1.39
N THR A 143 15.75 -16.84 2.23
CA THR A 143 17.17 -16.87 1.86
C THR A 143 17.80 -18.12 2.50
N PRO A 144 18.43 -19.01 1.70
CA PRO A 144 19.08 -20.18 2.24
C PRO A 144 20.27 -19.77 3.12
N LYS A 145 20.37 -20.36 4.31
CA LYS A 145 21.50 -20.15 5.23
C LYS A 145 22.63 -21.13 4.94
N GLY A 146 23.87 -20.66 5.05
CA GLY A 146 25.06 -21.48 4.82
C GLY A 146 25.51 -22.18 6.10
N GLU A 147 26.03 -23.41 5.98
CA GLU A 147 26.52 -24.20 7.13
C GLU A 147 27.63 -23.51 7.96
N SER A 148 28.32 -22.52 7.39
CA SER A 148 29.41 -21.79 8.05
C SER A 148 28.96 -20.68 9.00
N GLU A 149 27.68 -20.28 9.00
CA GLU A 149 27.18 -19.17 9.84
C GLU A 149 26.57 -19.63 11.18
N TYR A 150 26.47 -20.93 11.44
CA TYR A 150 25.92 -21.42 12.71
C TYR A 150 26.88 -21.17 13.88
N GLY A 151 26.37 -20.49 14.90
CA GLY A 151 27.04 -20.36 16.19
C GLY A 151 27.25 -21.73 16.86
N PRO A 152 28.23 -21.87 17.78
CA PRO A 152 28.44 -23.12 18.52
C PRO A 152 27.19 -23.61 19.26
N GLU A 153 26.35 -22.68 19.72
CA GLU A 153 25.10 -22.93 20.45
C GLU A 153 24.01 -23.55 19.57
N GLU A 154 23.83 -23.07 18.34
CA GLU A 154 22.88 -23.63 17.37
C GLU A 154 23.30 -25.03 16.90
N LYS A 155 24.61 -25.26 16.72
CA LYS A 155 25.15 -26.59 16.41
C LYS A 155 24.84 -27.60 17.51
N LEU A 156 24.93 -27.17 18.77
CA LEU A 156 24.60 -28.01 19.92
C LEU A 156 23.11 -28.34 19.96
N LEU A 157 22.23 -27.35 19.77
CA LEU A 157 20.78 -27.54 19.70
C LEU A 157 20.38 -28.55 18.61
N ARG A 158 20.97 -28.44 17.42
CA ARG A 158 20.70 -29.36 16.31
C ARG A 158 21.14 -30.80 16.60
N ALA A 159 22.27 -30.97 17.30
CA ALA A 159 22.75 -32.29 17.71
C ALA A 159 21.83 -32.96 18.75
N ILE A 160 21.19 -32.16 19.61
CA ILE A 160 20.28 -32.64 20.66
C ILE A 160 18.89 -32.94 20.11
N PHE A 161 18.34 -32.08 19.24
CA PHE A 161 16.96 -32.17 18.79
C PHE A 161 16.76 -32.90 17.46
N GLY A 162 17.81 -33.14 16.66
CA GLY A 162 17.76 -33.99 15.46
C GLY A 162 16.82 -33.54 14.34
N GLU A 163 16.03 -32.48 14.53
CA GLU A 163 15.11 -31.96 13.52
C GLU A 163 15.87 -31.20 12.44
N LYS A 164 15.68 -31.66 11.19
CA LYS A 164 15.95 -30.85 10.00
C LYS A 164 14.90 -29.74 9.94
N VAL A 165 15.08 -28.71 10.75
CA VAL A 165 14.34 -27.46 10.57
C VAL A 165 14.69 -26.97 9.17
N LYS A 166 13.69 -26.63 8.34
CA LYS A 166 13.93 -25.92 7.08
C LYS A 166 14.59 -24.58 7.45
N GLU A 167 15.91 -24.54 7.36
CA GLU A 167 16.72 -23.42 7.85
C GLU A 167 16.83 -22.35 6.76
N GLY A 168 16.09 -21.26 6.94
CA GLY A 168 16.23 -20.05 6.16
C GLY A 168 16.00 -18.84 7.05
N THR A 169 16.70 -17.73 6.82
CA THR A 169 16.22 -16.46 7.37
C THR A 169 15.06 -16.04 6.49
N GLY A 170 13.85 -16.00 7.04
CA GLY A 170 12.77 -15.30 6.37
C GLY A 170 13.15 -13.82 6.28
N CYS A 171 13.46 -13.34 5.07
CA CYS A 171 13.56 -11.91 4.85
C CYS A 171 12.13 -11.43 4.63
N LEU A 172 11.45 -11.13 5.73
CA LEU A 172 10.09 -10.63 5.70
C LEU A 172 10.17 -9.16 5.28
N TYR A 173 9.71 -8.84 4.07
CA TYR A 173 9.32 -7.47 3.75
C TYR A 173 8.02 -7.20 4.51
N LEU A 174 8.20 -6.82 5.76
CA LEU A 174 7.17 -6.29 6.61
C LEU A 174 6.84 -4.92 6.06
N CYS A 175 5.55 -4.61 5.94
CA CYS A 175 5.11 -3.22 5.87
C CYS A 175 5.66 -2.53 7.13
N SER A 176 6.83 -1.88 7.01
CA SER A 176 7.43 -1.11 8.08
C SER A 176 6.60 0.15 8.20
N SER A 177 5.77 0.18 9.24
CA SER A 177 4.96 1.31 9.69
C SER A 177 5.58 2.66 9.37
N TRP A 178 4.82 3.52 8.69
CA TRP A 178 4.92 4.96 8.95
C TRP A 178 3.83 5.34 9.95
N SER A 179 4.27 6.01 11.01
CA SER A 179 3.48 6.71 12.03
C SER A 179 2.80 7.95 11.47
#